data_AF-A0A9W9FFY6-F1
#
_entry.id   AF-A0A9W9FFY6-F1
#
_cell.length_a   1.000
_cell.length_b   1.000
_cell.length_c   1.000
_cell.angle_alpha   90.00
_cell.angle_beta   90.00
_cell.angle_gamma   90.00
#
_symmetry.space_group_name_H-M   'P 1'
#
loop_
_entity.id
_entity.type
_entity.pdbx_description
1 polymer ?
#
loop_
_entity_poly.entity_id
_entity_poly.type
_entity_poly.pdbx_seq_one_letter_code
_entity_poly.pdbx_strand_id
1 'polypeptide(L)'
;MSVESDAVAGATIELLEARLHRLSYLLTGGSDWTGVPTTPHKPASHDETVSRRMARLVKELENLSRAVPAVRDVIKLHDNNKDLFHPTDPACIPEGLTHKTLASIVLSYATAFPETASRLTSLNDLPIPDAQSSAALIELQPQLDRLAATQAEQAGAISELRVRSARVLQRWYEIGLVGSGECWAEWEGRLEGVEREVRRREVFKERRENEI
;
A
#
# COMPACT_ATOMS: atom_id res chain seq x y z
N MET A 1 -44.36 39.19 -46.81
CA MET A 1 -44.99 39.06 -45.48
C MET A 1 -45.38 37.61 -45.14
N SER A 2 -46.22 36.87 -45.89
CA SER A 2 -46.48 35.44 -45.55
C SER A 2 -45.38 34.47 -46.02
N VAL A 3 -44.73 34.76 -47.15
CA VAL A 3 -43.66 33.92 -47.71
C VAL A 3 -42.37 33.98 -46.85
N GLU A 4 -42.14 35.12 -46.20
CA GLU A 4 -41.00 35.30 -45.28
C GLU A 4 -41.24 34.59 -43.93
N SER A 5 -42.48 34.58 -43.43
CA SER A 5 -42.81 33.81 -42.22
C SER A 5 -42.70 32.30 -42.45
N ASP A 6 -43.10 31.81 -43.62
CA ASP A 6 -42.97 30.39 -43.97
C ASP A 6 -41.49 29.98 -44.15
N ALA A 7 -40.65 30.84 -44.71
CA ALA A 7 -39.21 30.60 -44.83
C ALA A 7 -38.48 30.57 -43.47
N VAL A 8 -38.83 31.49 -42.56
CA VAL A 8 -38.29 31.50 -41.20
C VAL A 8 -38.78 30.29 -40.40
N ALA A 9 -40.06 29.93 -40.54
CA ALA A 9 -40.60 28.71 -39.92
C ALA A 9 -39.86 27.46 -40.41
N GLY A 10 -39.63 27.32 -41.72
CA GLY A 10 -38.83 26.23 -42.29
C GLY A 10 -37.42 26.15 -41.71
N ALA A 11 -36.70 27.27 -41.68
CA ALA A 11 -35.34 27.33 -41.11
C ALA A 11 -35.29 26.96 -39.60
N THR A 12 -36.31 27.36 -38.82
CA THR A 12 -36.37 26.97 -37.41
C THR A 12 -36.68 25.48 -37.21
N ILE A 13 -37.49 24.88 -38.08
CA ILE A 13 -37.80 23.45 -38.05
C ILE A 13 -36.55 22.64 -38.41
N GLU A 14 -35.82 23.03 -39.45
CA GLU A 14 -34.55 22.39 -39.82
C GLU A 14 -33.51 22.47 -38.70
N LEU A 15 -33.41 23.61 -38.00
CA LEU A 15 -32.50 23.77 -36.87
C LEU A 15 -32.91 22.89 -35.68
N LEU A 16 -34.22 22.83 -35.37
CA LEU A 16 -34.74 21.95 -34.32
C LEU A 16 -34.54 20.49 -34.67
N GLU A 17 -34.75 20.12 -35.92
CA GLU A 17 -34.51 18.79 -36.44
C GLU A 17 -33.03 18.42 -36.34
N ALA A 18 -32.10 19.27 -36.80
CA ALA A 18 -30.66 19.04 -36.67
C ALA A 18 -30.24 18.89 -35.20
N ARG A 19 -30.82 19.69 -34.30
CA ARG A 19 -30.56 19.59 -32.86
C ARG A 19 -31.13 18.32 -32.25
N LEU A 20 -32.31 17.89 -32.68
CA LEU A 20 -32.95 16.64 -32.23
C LEU A 20 -32.14 15.43 -32.69
N HIS A 21 -31.68 15.43 -33.95
CA HIS A 21 -30.75 14.43 -34.46
C HIS A 21 -29.45 14.39 -33.64
N ARG A 22 -28.85 15.54 -33.33
CA ARG A 22 -27.65 15.58 -32.48
C ARG A 22 -27.90 15.02 -31.08
N LEU A 23 -29.04 15.34 -30.46
CA LEU A 23 -29.41 14.79 -29.15
C LEU A 23 -29.68 13.28 -29.22
N SER A 24 -30.32 12.81 -30.30
CA SER A 24 -30.54 11.38 -30.53
C SER A 24 -29.21 10.64 -30.64
N TYR A 25 -28.29 11.16 -31.45
CA TYR A 25 -26.94 10.61 -31.61
C TYR A 25 -26.18 10.55 -30.27
N LEU A 26 -26.25 11.59 -29.45
CA LEU A 26 -25.61 11.59 -28.13
C LEU A 26 -26.20 10.54 -27.18
N LEU A 27 -27.48 10.20 -27.35
CA LEU A 27 -28.20 9.28 -26.45
C LEU A 27 -28.04 7.81 -26.88
N THR A 28 -28.05 7.53 -28.18
CA THR A 28 -27.96 6.16 -28.73
C THR A 28 -26.53 5.79 -29.15
N GLY A 29 -25.68 6.76 -29.47
CA GLY A 29 -24.30 6.55 -29.93
C GLY A 29 -24.16 5.88 -31.29
N GLY A 30 -25.29 5.61 -31.97
CA GLY A 30 -25.36 4.91 -33.25
C GLY A 30 -25.93 5.81 -34.34
N SER A 31 -25.21 5.88 -35.46
CA SER A 31 -25.71 6.47 -36.71
C SER A 31 -25.75 5.39 -37.79
N ASP A 32 -26.78 5.42 -38.62
CA ASP A 32 -26.83 4.59 -39.81
C ASP A 32 -25.75 5.06 -40.80
N TRP A 33 -25.42 4.24 -41.81
CA TRP A 33 -24.39 4.56 -42.82
C TRP A 33 -24.63 5.90 -43.56
N THR A 34 -25.87 6.39 -43.53
CA THR A 34 -26.31 7.67 -44.14
C THR A 34 -26.10 8.89 -43.22
N GLY A 35 -25.57 8.70 -42.00
CA GLY A 35 -25.33 9.78 -41.05
C GLY A 35 -26.58 10.27 -40.30
N VAL A 36 -27.75 9.66 -40.58
CA VAL A 36 -28.97 9.88 -39.80
C VAL A 36 -28.89 9.03 -38.54
N PRO A 37 -29.02 9.60 -37.33
CA PRO A 37 -29.01 8.85 -36.09
C PRO A 37 -30.22 7.93 -36.01
N THR A 38 -29.98 6.66 -35.67
CA THR A 38 -31.01 5.63 -35.55
C THR A 38 -32.07 6.08 -34.55
N THR A 39 -33.35 6.00 -34.91
CA THR A 39 -34.44 6.38 -34.02
C THR A 39 -34.39 5.54 -32.74
N PRO A 40 -34.46 6.16 -31.55
CA PRO A 40 -34.34 5.41 -30.31
C PRO A 40 -35.45 4.36 -30.22
N HIS A 41 -35.06 3.09 -30.10
CA HIS A 41 -36.03 2.01 -29.87
C HIS A 41 -36.76 2.27 -28.55
N LYS A 42 -38.09 2.13 -28.55
CA LYS A 42 -38.88 2.17 -27.33
C LYS A 42 -38.37 1.08 -26.39
N PRO A 43 -37.87 1.42 -25.18
CA PRO A 43 -37.30 0.43 -24.28
C PRO A 43 -38.35 -0.61 -23.94
N ALA A 44 -38.00 -1.89 -24.05
CA ALA A 44 -38.92 -2.99 -23.76
C ALA A 44 -39.17 -3.14 -22.26
N SER A 45 -38.24 -2.64 -21.44
CA SER A 45 -38.30 -2.62 -19.98
C SER A 45 -37.78 -1.29 -19.43
N HIS A 46 -38.30 -0.87 -18.27
CA HIS A 46 -37.79 0.30 -17.55
C HIS A 46 -36.29 0.20 -17.20
N ASP A 47 -35.72 -1.02 -17.23
CA ASP A 47 -34.30 -1.26 -17.01
C ASP A 47 -33.37 -0.77 -18.12
N GLU A 48 -33.88 -0.62 -19.34
CA GLU A 48 -33.10 -0.15 -20.50
C GLU A 48 -33.07 1.38 -20.61
N THR A 49 -33.80 2.09 -19.73
CA THR A 49 -33.82 3.54 -19.71
C THR A 49 -32.43 4.13 -19.43
N VAL A 50 -32.12 5.23 -20.10
CA VAL A 50 -30.81 5.90 -19.98
C VAL A 50 -30.50 6.31 -18.54
N SER A 51 -31.51 6.78 -17.81
CA SER A 51 -31.40 7.15 -16.41
C SER A 51 -30.99 5.96 -15.53
N ARG A 52 -31.55 4.76 -15.76
CA ARG A 52 -31.22 3.58 -14.97
C ARG A 52 -29.85 3.02 -15.34
N ARG A 53 -29.44 3.07 -16.62
CA ARG A 53 -28.07 2.75 -17.05
C ARG A 53 -27.04 3.68 -16.40
N MET A 54 -27.33 4.98 -16.37
CA MET A 54 -26.47 5.96 -15.69
C MET A 54 -26.39 5.69 -14.18
N ALA A 55 -27.53 5.44 -13.53
CA ALA A 55 -27.56 5.09 -12.11
C ALA A 55 -26.79 3.80 -11.80
N ARG A 56 -26.83 2.82 -12.70
CA ARG A 56 -26.04 1.59 -12.60
C ARG A 56 -24.54 1.87 -12.71
N LEU A 57 -24.11 2.66 -13.69
CA LEU A 57 -22.70 3.07 -13.83
C LEU A 57 -22.20 3.83 -12.61
N VAL A 58 -23.01 4.73 -12.05
CA VAL A 58 -22.68 5.45 -10.81
C VAL A 58 -22.51 4.47 -9.65
N LYS A 59 -23.41 3.49 -9.51
CA LYS A 59 -23.31 2.46 -8.46
C LYS A 59 -22.08 1.56 -8.66
N GLU A 60 -21.77 1.19 -9.89
CA GLU A 60 -20.57 0.41 -10.23
C GLU A 60 -19.29 1.21 -9.95
N LEU A 61 -19.27 2.51 -10.26
CA LEU A 61 -18.17 3.41 -9.92
C LEU A 61 -18.01 3.56 -8.40
N GLU A 62 -19.10 3.65 -7.65
CA GLU A 62 -19.07 3.70 -6.19
C GLU A 62 -18.55 2.38 -5.58
N ASN A 63 -18.92 1.24 -6.15
CA ASN A 63 -18.36 -0.04 -5.76
C ASN A 63 -16.86 -0.11 -6.08
N LEU A 64 -16.45 0.40 -7.24
CA LEU A 64 -15.05 0.42 -7.67
C LEU A 64 -14.19 1.36 -6.81
N SER A 65 -14.73 2.51 -6.40
CA SER A 65 -14.03 3.46 -5.51
C SER A 65 -13.79 2.88 -4.10
N ARG A 66 -14.64 1.94 -3.65
CA ARG A 66 -14.44 1.20 -2.40
C ARG A 66 -13.38 0.10 -2.53
N ALA A 67 -13.30 -0.54 -3.70
CA ALA A 67 -12.35 -1.63 -3.94
C ALA A 67 -10.94 -1.13 -4.31
N VAL A 68 -10.83 -0.03 -5.06
CA VAL A 68 -9.58 0.47 -5.64
C VAL A 68 -9.25 1.87 -5.11
N PRO A 69 -8.18 2.04 -4.32
CA PRO A 69 -7.84 3.34 -3.73
C PRO A 69 -7.51 4.42 -4.77
N ALA A 70 -6.93 4.05 -5.92
CA ALA A 70 -6.61 4.98 -6.99
C ALA A 70 -7.86 5.70 -7.55
N VAL A 71 -8.98 4.99 -7.71
CA VAL A 71 -10.23 5.57 -8.23
C VAL A 71 -10.80 6.60 -7.25
N ARG A 72 -10.73 6.30 -5.95
CA ARG A 72 -11.11 7.23 -4.90
C ARG A 72 -10.26 8.50 -4.93
N ASP A 73 -8.96 8.37 -5.19
CA ASP A 73 -8.05 9.51 -5.20
C ASP A 73 -8.27 10.40 -6.44
N VAL A 74 -8.60 9.81 -7.60
CA VAL A 74 -9.01 10.56 -8.81
C VAL A 74 -10.33 11.30 -8.59
N ILE A 75 -11.34 10.68 -7.96
CA ILE A 75 -12.61 11.34 -7.65
C ILE A 75 -12.39 12.54 -6.71
N LYS A 76 -11.57 12.37 -5.66
CA LYS A 76 -11.19 13.47 -4.76
C LYS A 76 -10.46 14.59 -5.50
N LEU A 77 -9.58 14.24 -6.45
CA LEU A 77 -8.85 15.22 -7.24
C LEU A 77 -9.80 16.05 -8.11
N HIS A 78 -10.78 15.40 -8.75
CA HIS A 78 -11.82 16.04 -9.54
C HIS A 78 -12.70 16.97 -8.68
N ASP A 79 -13.13 16.51 -7.50
CA ASP A 79 -14.00 17.31 -6.62
C ASP A 79 -13.29 18.53 -6.05
N ASN A 80 -12.00 18.39 -5.71
CA ASN A 80 -11.18 19.48 -5.19
C ASN A 80 -10.75 20.46 -6.28
N ASN A 81 -10.68 20.03 -7.54
CA ASN A 81 -10.14 20.82 -8.65
C ASN A 81 -11.06 20.77 -9.87
N LYS A 82 -12.31 21.23 -9.71
CA LYS A 82 -13.27 21.31 -10.82
C LYS A 82 -12.78 22.20 -11.96
N ASP A 83 -11.97 23.20 -11.62
CA ASP A 83 -11.37 24.18 -12.52
C ASP A 83 -10.37 23.56 -13.52
N LEU A 84 -9.78 22.40 -13.21
CA LEU A 84 -8.88 21.70 -14.13
C LEU A 84 -9.62 20.95 -15.24
N PHE A 85 -10.87 20.57 -15.00
CA PHE A 85 -11.67 19.74 -15.90
C PHE A 85 -12.77 20.51 -16.63
N HIS A 86 -13.15 21.68 -16.10
CA HIS A 86 -13.97 22.66 -16.80
C HIS A 86 -13.12 23.90 -17.03
N PRO A 87 -12.55 24.10 -18.23
CA PRO A 87 -11.83 25.32 -18.52
C PRO A 87 -12.79 26.50 -18.38
N THR A 88 -12.65 27.25 -17.29
CA THR A 88 -13.31 28.54 -17.13
C THR A 88 -12.85 29.43 -18.27
N ASP A 89 -13.82 30.02 -18.97
CA ASP A 89 -13.55 30.89 -20.11
C ASP A 89 -12.59 32.02 -19.66
N PRO A 90 -11.38 32.15 -20.24
CA PRO A 90 -10.34 33.06 -19.73
C PRO A 90 -10.74 34.54 -19.78
N ALA A 91 -11.87 34.86 -20.42
CA ALA A 91 -12.43 36.21 -20.50
C ALA A 91 -13.37 36.57 -19.34
N CYS A 92 -13.78 35.61 -18.50
CA CYS A 92 -14.69 35.88 -17.39
C CYS A 92 -13.90 36.35 -16.15
N ILE A 93 -13.62 37.66 -16.08
CA ILE A 93 -13.09 38.30 -14.88
C ILE A 93 -14.14 38.11 -13.77
N PRO A 94 -13.78 37.59 -12.58
CA PRO A 94 -14.75 37.38 -11.51
C PRO A 94 -15.47 38.69 -11.16
N GLU A 95 -16.78 38.74 -11.39
CA GLU A 95 -17.63 39.93 -11.26
C GLU A 95 -17.66 40.55 -9.85
N GLY A 96 -17.14 39.84 -8.84
CA GLY A 96 -17.15 40.26 -7.43
C GLY A 96 -15.92 41.03 -6.94
N LEU A 97 -14.84 41.16 -7.71
CA LEU A 97 -13.59 41.76 -7.22
C LEU A 97 -13.21 43.03 -7.98
N THR A 98 -13.15 44.14 -7.25
CA THR A 98 -12.70 45.43 -7.79
C THR A 98 -11.24 45.32 -8.26
N HIS A 99 -10.87 45.96 -9.38
CA HIS A 99 -9.51 45.89 -9.96
C HIS A 99 -8.39 46.23 -8.96
N LYS A 100 -8.66 47.15 -8.03
CA LYS A 100 -7.77 47.50 -6.92
C LYS A 100 -7.49 46.32 -5.97
N THR A 101 -8.51 45.52 -5.67
CA THR A 101 -8.40 44.34 -4.82
C THR A 101 -7.61 43.24 -5.53
N LEU A 102 -7.84 43.04 -6.83
CA LEU A 102 -7.04 42.11 -7.65
C LEU A 102 -5.56 42.51 -7.68
N ALA A 103 -5.27 43.80 -7.91
CA ALA A 103 -3.89 44.30 -7.88
C ALA A 103 -3.25 44.10 -6.51
N SER A 104 -3.99 44.31 -5.41
CA SER A 104 -3.47 44.08 -4.06
C SER A 104 -3.16 42.60 -3.77
N ILE A 105 -4.00 41.68 -4.27
CA ILE A 105 -3.78 40.24 -4.15
C ILE A 105 -2.56 39.84 -4.96
N VAL A 106 -2.48 40.24 -6.24
CA VAL A 106 -1.34 39.93 -7.10
C VAL A 106 -0.05 40.50 -6.52
N LEU A 107 -0.07 41.71 -5.97
CA LEU A 107 1.10 42.31 -5.34
C LEU A 107 1.49 41.58 -4.05
N SER A 108 0.52 41.08 -3.27
CA SER A 108 0.80 40.28 -2.06
C SER A 108 1.43 38.93 -2.37
N TYR A 109 1.13 38.35 -3.54
CA TYR A 109 1.71 37.10 -4.03
C TYR A 109 2.89 37.32 -5.01
N ALA A 110 3.28 38.57 -5.27
CA ALA A 110 4.27 38.90 -6.30
C ALA A 110 5.62 38.22 -6.09
N THR A 111 6.03 38.00 -4.85
CA THR A 111 7.27 37.29 -4.50
C THR A 111 7.15 35.77 -4.57
N ALA A 112 5.94 35.23 -4.41
CA ALA A 112 5.68 33.80 -4.50
C ALA A 112 5.71 33.28 -5.96
N PHE A 113 5.39 34.11 -6.95
CA PHE A 113 5.45 33.73 -8.36
C PHE A 113 6.88 33.38 -8.85
N PRO A 114 7.92 34.22 -8.64
CA PRO A 114 9.28 33.86 -9.03
C PRO A 114 9.84 32.71 -8.18
N GLU A 115 9.47 32.61 -6.90
CA GLU A 115 9.86 31.48 -6.05
C GLU A 115 9.28 30.15 -6.54
N THR A 116 7.98 30.13 -6.88
CA THR A 116 7.31 28.92 -7.39
C THR A 116 7.77 28.58 -8.79
N ALA A 117 7.98 29.57 -9.67
CA ALA A 117 8.59 29.36 -10.98
C ALA A 117 10.00 28.77 -10.85
N SER A 118 10.84 29.30 -9.95
CA SER A 118 12.17 28.74 -9.68
C SER A 118 12.10 27.31 -9.13
N ARG A 119 11.14 27.01 -8.24
CA ARG A 119 10.92 25.64 -7.73
C ARG A 119 10.43 24.69 -8.81
N LEU A 120 9.53 25.13 -9.70
CA LEU A 120 9.04 24.32 -10.81
C LEU A 120 10.12 24.06 -11.86
N THR A 121 10.95 25.06 -12.18
CA THR A 121 12.13 24.88 -13.03
C THR A 121 13.10 23.90 -12.38
N SER A 122 13.41 24.09 -11.09
CA SER A 122 14.27 23.17 -10.35
C SER A 122 13.70 21.74 -10.26
N LEU A 123 12.37 21.57 -10.20
CA LEU A 123 11.70 20.27 -10.21
C LEU A 123 11.70 19.62 -11.59
N ASN A 124 11.60 20.42 -12.66
CA ASN A 124 11.71 19.95 -14.04
C ASN A 124 13.13 19.47 -14.35
N ASP A 125 14.14 20.02 -13.66
CA ASP A 125 15.54 19.59 -13.77
C ASP A 125 15.83 18.28 -12.99
N LEU A 126 14.90 17.77 -12.18
CA LEU A 126 15.05 16.45 -11.58
C LEU A 126 14.70 15.38 -12.62
N PRO A 127 15.64 14.51 -13.00
CA PRO A 127 15.30 13.37 -13.84
C PRO A 127 14.32 12.49 -13.08
N ILE A 128 13.11 12.32 -13.63
CA ILE A 128 12.20 11.26 -13.18
C ILE A 128 12.99 9.95 -13.28
N PRO A 129 13.08 9.16 -12.19
CA PRO A 129 13.83 7.92 -12.22
C PRO A 129 13.34 7.06 -13.38
N ASP A 130 14.29 6.46 -14.09
CA ASP A 130 14.02 5.60 -15.23
C ASP A 130 12.98 4.53 -14.84
N ALA A 131 11.92 4.42 -15.64
CA ALA A 131 10.85 3.45 -15.42
C ALA A 131 11.36 2.01 -15.40
N GLN A 132 12.45 1.70 -16.12
CA GLN A 132 13.09 0.38 -16.12
C GLN A 132 13.75 0.11 -14.77
N SER A 133 14.45 1.08 -14.16
CA SER A 133 14.99 0.94 -12.81
C SER A 133 13.90 0.68 -11.76
N SER A 134 12.76 1.37 -11.89
CA SER A 134 11.61 1.18 -11.00
C SER A 134 10.93 -0.18 -11.21
N ALA A 135 10.81 -0.63 -12.47
CA ALA A 135 10.30 -1.96 -12.80
C ALA A 135 11.22 -3.07 -12.29
N ALA A 136 12.54 -2.91 -12.42
CA ALA A 136 13.53 -3.86 -11.91
C ALA A 136 13.43 -4.02 -10.38
N LEU A 137 13.16 -2.94 -9.64
CA LEU A 137 12.91 -3.04 -8.19
C LEU A 137 11.66 -3.85 -7.86
N ILE A 138 10.59 -3.70 -8.65
CA ILE A 138 9.35 -4.47 -8.48
C ILE A 138 9.61 -5.96 -8.80
N GLU A 139 10.41 -6.25 -9.83
CA GLU A 139 10.78 -7.62 -10.20
C GLU A 139 11.64 -8.33 -9.14
N LEU A 140 12.41 -7.59 -8.34
CA LEU A 140 13.23 -8.15 -7.25
C LEU A 140 12.41 -8.53 -6.01
N GLN A 141 11.22 -7.93 -5.82
CA GLN A 141 10.34 -8.19 -4.68
C GLN A 141 10.09 -9.70 -4.42
N PRO A 142 9.67 -10.52 -5.40
CA PRO A 142 9.44 -11.95 -5.16
C PRO A 142 10.71 -12.73 -4.78
N GLN A 143 11.89 -12.27 -5.19
CA GLN A 143 13.15 -12.91 -4.80
C GLN A 143 13.48 -12.62 -3.33
N LEU A 144 13.25 -11.38 -2.89
CA LEU A 144 13.39 -11.00 -1.49
C LEU A 144 12.42 -11.78 -0.60
N ASP A 145 11.17 -11.93 -1.03
CA ASP A 145 10.15 -12.68 -0.27
C ASP A 145 10.55 -14.16 -0.11
N ARG A 146 11.11 -14.78 -1.16
CA ARG A 146 11.65 -16.16 -1.09
C ARG A 146 12.81 -16.25 -0.10
N LEU A 147 13.76 -15.31 -0.15
CA LEU A 147 14.89 -15.30 0.77
C LEU A 147 14.43 -15.10 2.23
N ALA A 148 13.49 -14.20 2.47
CA ALA A 148 12.90 -13.97 3.78
C ALA A 148 12.23 -15.24 4.33
N ALA A 149 11.51 -15.99 3.49
CA ALA A 149 10.93 -17.27 3.88
C ALA A 149 12.00 -18.31 4.27
N THR A 150 13.07 -18.44 3.48
CA THR A 150 14.18 -19.35 3.83
C THR A 150 14.89 -18.93 5.10
N GLN A 151 15.05 -17.62 5.36
CA GLN A 151 15.65 -17.11 6.58
C GLN A 151 14.79 -17.43 7.80
N ALA A 152 13.47 -17.34 7.69
CA ALA A 152 12.54 -17.70 8.75
C ALA A 152 12.62 -19.20 9.09
N GLU A 153 12.68 -20.06 8.08
CA GLU A 153 12.85 -21.51 8.25
C GLU A 153 14.18 -21.85 8.94
N GLN A 154 15.28 -21.25 8.49
CA GLN A 154 16.60 -21.42 9.11
C GLN A 154 16.63 -20.93 10.56
N ALA A 155 16.00 -19.79 10.87
CA ALA A 155 15.90 -19.28 12.22
C ALA A 155 15.13 -20.25 13.14
N GLY A 156 14.05 -20.85 12.62
CA GLY A 156 13.32 -21.93 13.29
C GLY A 156 14.23 -23.12 13.62
N ALA A 157 14.91 -23.67 12.61
CA ALA A 157 15.81 -24.81 12.79
C ALA A 157 16.96 -24.52 13.78
N ILE A 158 17.57 -23.33 13.72
CA ILE A 158 18.61 -22.90 14.65
C ILE A 158 18.06 -22.83 16.08
N SER A 159 16.85 -22.30 16.27
CA SER A 159 16.24 -22.21 17.59
C SER A 159 16.00 -23.60 18.20
N GLU A 160 15.52 -24.55 17.40
CA GLU A 160 15.35 -25.93 17.85
C GLU A 160 16.68 -26.61 18.20
N LEU A 161 17.69 -26.45 17.35
CA LEU A 161 19.02 -27.01 17.59
C LEU A 161 19.64 -26.43 18.86
N ARG A 162 19.45 -25.14 19.13
CA ARG A 162 19.89 -24.51 20.38
C ARG A 162 19.21 -25.10 21.61
N VAL A 163 17.90 -25.36 21.54
CA VAL A 163 17.17 -25.99 22.65
C VAL A 163 17.66 -27.42 22.88
N ARG A 164 17.84 -28.19 21.79
CA ARG A 164 18.33 -29.58 21.90
C ARG A 164 19.77 -29.63 22.44
N SER A 165 20.66 -28.77 21.95
CA SER A 165 22.05 -28.73 22.42
C SER A 165 22.13 -28.29 23.89
N ALA A 166 21.34 -27.29 24.29
CA ALA A 166 21.26 -26.87 25.69
C ALA A 166 20.82 -28.02 26.62
N ARG A 167 19.82 -28.81 26.22
CA ARG A 167 19.37 -29.98 27.00
C ARG A 167 20.44 -31.06 27.12
N VAL A 168 21.16 -31.34 26.03
CA VAL A 168 22.26 -32.33 26.05
C VAL A 168 23.39 -31.85 26.96
N LEU A 169 23.77 -30.58 26.86
CA LEU A 169 24.78 -29.98 27.73
C LEU A 169 24.34 -30.02 29.19
N GLN A 170 23.10 -29.63 29.49
CA GLN A 170 22.55 -29.70 30.84
C GLN A 170 22.66 -31.12 31.41
N ARG A 171 22.21 -32.13 30.66
CA ARG A 171 22.29 -33.52 31.09
C ARG A 171 23.74 -33.98 31.32
N TRP A 172 24.66 -33.55 30.45
CA TRP A 172 26.08 -33.85 30.62
C TRP A 172 26.69 -33.19 31.85
N TYR A 173 26.33 -31.95 32.16
CA TYR A 173 26.75 -31.27 33.39
C TYR A 173 26.18 -31.96 34.64
N GLU A 174 24.87 -32.25 34.66
CA GLU A 174 24.21 -32.87 35.81
C GLU A 174 24.73 -34.29 36.08
N ILE A 175 24.73 -35.17 35.06
CA ILE A 175 25.11 -36.57 35.26
C ILE A 175 26.62 -36.75 35.18
N GLY A 176 27.23 -36.17 34.15
CA GLY A 176 28.63 -36.38 33.84
C GLY A 176 29.54 -35.67 34.83
N LEU A 177 29.35 -34.36 35.04
CA LEU A 177 30.24 -33.59 35.91
C LEU A 177 29.83 -33.66 37.38
N VAL A 178 28.59 -33.28 37.71
CA VAL A 178 28.13 -33.24 39.09
C VAL A 178 27.98 -34.64 39.66
N GLY A 179 27.28 -35.54 38.96
CA GLY A 179 27.12 -36.93 39.41
C GLY A 179 28.44 -37.69 39.58
N SER A 180 29.42 -37.49 38.69
CA SER A 180 30.75 -38.09 38.91
C SER A 180 31.49 -37.45 40.08
N GLY A 181 31.38 -36.13 40.26
CA GLY A 181 31.96 -35.43 41.40
C GLY A 181 31.40 -35.90 42.75
N GLU A 182 30.09 -36.11 42.84
CA GLU A 182 29.44 -36.69 44.03
C GLU A 182 29.96 -38.10 44.32
N CYS A 183 30.09 -38.93 43.28
CA CYS A 183 30.66 -40.27 43.43
C CYS A 183 32.11 -40.18 43.93
N TRP A 184 32.97 -39.37 43.29
CA TRP A 184 34.35 -39.18 43.74
C TRP A 184 34.44 -38.70 45.20
N ALA A 185 33.58 -37.77 45.61
CA ALA A 185 33.52 -37.28 46.98
C ALA A 185 33.09 -38.37 47.98
N GLU A 186 32.13 -39.22 47.61
CA GLU A 186 31.74 -40.37 48.45
C GLU A 186 32.90 -41.36 48.61
N TRP A 187 33.59 -41.68 47.50
CA TRP A 187 34.75 -42.57 47.52
C TRP A 187 35.90 -42.01 48.36
N GLU A 188 36.18 -40.72 48.25
CA GLU A 188 37.17 -40.02 49.08
C GLU A 188 36.77 -40.07 50.57
N GLY A 189 35.51 -39.80 50.90
CA GLY A 189 35.03 -39.89 52.28
C GLY A 189 35.13 -41.29 52.88
N ARG A 190 34.88 -42.33 52.07
CA ARG A 190 35.07 -43.75 52.47
C ARG A 190 36.54 -44.08 52.66
N LEU A 191 37.41 -43.63 51.76
CA LEU A 191 38.85 -43.83 51.86
C LEU A 191 39.41 -43.15 53.12
N GLU A 192 39.01 -41.92 53.40
CA GLU A 192 39.37 -41.20 54.62
C GLU A 192 38.83 -41.91 55.87
N GLY A 193 37.65 -42.54 55.80
CA GLY A 193 37.12 -43.44 56.82
C GLY A 193 38.08 -44.58 57.16
N VAL A 194 38.50 -45.32 56.13
CA VAL A 194 39.45 -46.43 56.25
C VAL A 194 40.82 -45.94 56.73
N GLU A 195 41.33 -44.84 56.20
CA GLU A 195 42.61 -44.26 56.62
C GLU A 195 42.60 -43.91 58.11
N ARG A 196 41.53 -43.29 58.60
CA ARG A 196 41.38 -42.98 60.03
C ARG A 196 41.35 -44.26 60.88
N GLU A 197 40.70 -45.34 60.42
CA GLU A 197 40.69 -46.60 61.15
C GLU A 197 42.06 -47.29 61.17
N VAL A 198 42.77 -47.30 60.05
CA VAL A 198 44.14 -47.83 59.95
C VAL A 198 45.06 -47.07 60.90
N ARG A 199 45.04 -45.72 60.85
CA ARG A 199 45.84 -44.87 61.73
C ARG A 199 45.53 -45.10 63.21
N ARG A 200 44.26 -45.29 63.59
CA ARG A 200 43.90 -45.66 64.98
C ARG A 200 44.54 -46.98 65.38
N ARG A 201 44.46 -48.00 64.53
CA ARG A 201 45.04 -49.33 64.81
C ARG A 201 46.56 -49.28 64.91
N GLU A 202 47.22 -48.50 64.07
CA GLU A 202 48.67 -48.28 64.13
C GLU A 202 49.07 -47.63 65.46
N VAL A 203 48.40 -46.56 65.88
CA VAL A 203 48.65 -45.93 67.19
C VAL A 203 48.43 -46.91 68.35
N PHE A 204 47.41 -47.77 68.28
CA PHE A 204 47.22 -48.82 69.29
C PHE A 204 48.35 -49.85 69.28
N LYS A 205 48.86 -50.24 68.11
CA LYS A 205 50.01 -51.16 68.02
C LYS A 205 51.28 -50.53 68.58
N GLU A 206 51.62 -49.31 68.18
CA GLU A 206 52.79 -48.58 68.69
C GLU A 206 52.75 -48.43 70.22
N ARG A 207 51.57 -48.13 70.79
CA ARG A 207 51.39 -48.08 72.24
C ARG A 207 51.64 -49.44 72.91
N ARG A 208 51.15 -50.53 72.31
CA ARG A 208 51.39 -51.88 72.85
C ARG A 208 52.85 -52.31 72.70
N GLU A 209 53.53 -51.90 71.64
CA GLU A 209 54.96 -52.16 71.44
C GLU A 209 55.83 -51.37 72.42
N ASN A 210 55.44 -50.15 72.79
CA ASN A 210 56.14 -49.32 73.79
C ASN A 210 55.85 -49.72 75.26
N GLU A 211 54.85 -50.58 75.51
CA GLU A 211 54.51 -51.11 76.85
C GLU A 211 55.19 -52.45 77.18
N ILE A 212 55.93 -53.05 76.23
CA ILE A 212 56.72 -54.29 76.38
C ILE A 212 58.20 -53.93 76.51
#